data_AF-A0A920DZT2-F1
#
_entry.id   AF-A0A920DZT2-F1
#
_cell.length_a   1.000
_cell.length_b   1.000
_cell.length_c   1.000
_cell.angle_alpha   90.00
_cell.angle_beta   90.00
_cell.angle_gamma   90.00
#
_symmetry.space_group_name_H-M   'P 1'
#
loop_
_entity.id
_entity.type
_entity.pdbx_description
1 polymer ?
#
loop_
_entity_poly.entity_id
_entity_poly.type
_entity_poly.pdbx_seq_one_letter_code
_entity_poly.pdbx_strand_id
1 'polypeptide(L)' 'MKVSIGTNIKEGPWGGGNLFAKNLSEFLASNGHEVRTDLKDDDIDLILLTEPRRTSESSALHI' A
#
# COMPACT_ATOMS: atom_id res chain seq x y z
N MET A 1 0.59 -11.57 9.59
CA MET A 1 0.18 -11.62 8.17
C MET A 1 1.03 -10.65 7.40
N LYS A 2 1.35 -10.97 6.16
CA LYS A 2 2.07 -10.12 5.22
C LYS A 2 1.08 -9.53 4.22
N VAL A 3 0.94 -8.22 4.22
CA VAL A 3 -0.04 -7.48 3.41
C VAL A 3 0.70 -6.56 2.45
N SER A 4 0.44 -6.67 1.15
CA SER A 4 0.89 -5.70 0.17
C SER A 4 -0.20 -4.68 -0.13
N ILE A 5 0.08 -3.38 0.02
CA ILE A 5 -0.84 -2.29 -0.33
C ILE A 5 -0.30 -1.60 -1.59
N GLY A 6 -1.06 -1.70 -2.67
CA GLY A 6 -0.73 -1.21 -4.00
C GLY A 6 -0.84 0.30 -4.17
N THR A 7 -0.18 1.07 -3.30
CA THR A 7 -0.03 2.52 -3.42
C THR A 7 1.35 2.97 -2.92
N ASN A 8 1.95 3.93 -3.62
CA ASN A 8 3.19 4.55 -3.17
C ASN A 8 2.84 5.68 -2.21
N ILE A 9 3.00 5.46 -0.89
CA ILE A 9 2.77 6.49 0.12
C ILE A 9 3.72 7.65 -0.16
N LYS A 10 3.16 8.85 -0.31
CA LYS A 10 3.89 10.09 -0.56
C LYS A 10 3.92 10.95 0.70
N GLU A 11 5.05 11.59 0.94
CA GLU A 11 5.17 12.62 1.97
C GLU A 11 4.47 13.91 1.53
N GLY A 12 3.71 14.54 2.44
CA GLY A 12 2.96 15.77 2.20
C GLY A 12 1.44 15.60 1.94
N PRO A 13 0.73 16.68 1.56
CA PRO A 13 -0.74 16.70 1.45
C PRO A 13 -1.25 16.06 0.14
N TRP A 14 -1.14 14.74 0.01
CA TRP A 14 -1.52 13.96 -1.19
C TRP A 14 -2.96 13.41 -1.19
N GLY A 15 -3.86 14.03 -0.41
CA GLY A 15 -5.28 13.70 -0.41
C GLY A 15 -5.67 12.41 0.32
N GLY A 16 -6.95 12.03 0.18
CA GLY A 16 -7.57 10.97 0.98
C GLY A 16 -7.02 9.56 0.73
N GLY A 17 -6.61 9.25 -0.51
CA GLY A 17 -6.02 7.95 -0.83
C GLY A 17 -4.68 7.72 -0.14
N ASN A 18 -3.84 8.75 -0.06
CA ASN A 18 -2.57 8.70 0.66
C ASN A 18 -2.80 8.55 2.18
N LEU A 19 -3.76 9.29 2.72
CA LEU A 19 -4.13 9.21 4.14
C LEU A 19 -4.71 7.83 4.50
N PHE A 20 -5.54 7.26 3.62
CA PHE A 20 -6.07 5.90 3.78
C PHE A 20 -4.93 4.86 3.86
N ALA A 21 -4.00 4.92 2.90
CA ALA A 21 -2.87 4.00 2.84
C ALA A 21 -1.96 4.09 4.07
N LYS A 22 -1.65 5.32 4.50
CA LYS A 22 -0.83 5.57 5.68
C LYS A 22 -1.48 5.04 6.96
N ASN A 23 -2.73 5.42 7.22
CA ASN A 23 -3.44 5.01 8.44
C ASN A 23 -3.65 3.49 8.48
N LEU A 24 -3.97 2.86 7.34
CA LEU A 24 -4.11 1.41 7.29
C LEU A 24 -2.77 0.70 7.53
N SER A 25 -1.68 1.20 6.94
CA SER A 25 -0.34 0.64 7.15
C SER A 25 0.08 0.73 8.61
N GLU A 26 -0.11 1.89 9.24
CA GLU A 26 0.18 2.11 10.67
C GLU A 26 -0.67 1.20 11.57
N PHE A 27 -1.98 1.07 11.27
CA PHE A 27 -2.87 0.18 12.01
C PHE A 27 -2.41 -1.29 11.91
N LEU A 28 -2.15 -1.79 10.71
CA LEU A 28 -1.70 -3.17 10.50
C LEU A 28 -0.36 -3.44 11.19
N ALA A 29 0.61 -2.52 11.06
CA ALA A 29 1.90 -2.63 11.72
C ALA A 29 1.76 -2.65 13.26
N SER A 30 0.88 -1.81 13.82
CA SER A 30 0.60 -1.79 15.26
C SER A 30 -0.01 -3.09 15.79
N ASN A 31 -0.63 -3.88 14.92
CA ASN A 31 -1.20 -5.21 15.23
C ASN A 31 -0.22 -6.36 14.91
N GLY A 32 1.05 -6.08 14.64
CA GLY A 32 2.08 -7.09 14.37
C GLY A 32 2.00 -7.72 12.97
N HIS A 33 1.39 -7.02 12.00
CA HIS A 33 1.40 -7.42 10.60
C HIS A 33 2.55 -6.75 9.84
N GLU A 34 3.07 -7.44 8.82
CA GLU A 34 4.10 -6.91 7.94
C GLU A 34 3.44 -6.26 6.72
N VAL A 35 3.77 -4.99 6.44
CA VAL A 35 3.18 -4.22 5.34
C VAL A 35 4.23 -4.00 4.26
N ARG A 36 3.90 -4.35 3.02
CA ARG A 36 4.70 -4.14 1.81
C ARG A 36 3.98 -3.17 0.88
N THR A 37 4.74 -2.48 0.04
CA THR A 37 4.22 -1.66 -1.08
C THR A 37 4.62 -2.22 -2.45
N ASP A 38 5.22 -3.41 -2.46
CA ASP A 38 5.58 -4.15 -3.65
C ASP A 38 5.12 -5.63 -3.52
N LEU A 39 5.39 -6.42 -4.56
CA LEU A 39 5.03 -7.83 -4.64
C LEU A 39 6.27 -8.74 -4.70
N LYS A 40 7.39 -8.33 -4.08
CA LYS A 40 8.64 -9.08 -4.17
C LYS A 40 8.69 -10.33 -3.29
N ASP A 41 7.87 -10.33 -2.25
CA ASP A 41 7.79 -11.44 -1.28
C ASP A 41 6.85 -12.53 -1.84
N ASP A 42 7.25 -13.80 -1.70
CA ASP A 42 6.54 -14.99 -2.20
C ASP A 42 5.46 -15.50 -1.23
N ASP A 43 5.44 -15.00 0.01
CA ASP A 43 4.57 -15.37 1.12
C ASP A 43 3.59 -14.23 1.51
N ILE A 44 3.16 -13.42 0.55
CA ILE A 44 2.14 -12.39 0.79
C ILE A 44 0.76 -13.04 1.01
N ASP A 45 0.16 -12.81 2.18
CA ASP A 45 -1.16 -13.33 2.55
C ASP A 45 -2.31 -12.55 1.88
N LEU A 46 -2.14 -11.23 1.70
CA LEU A 46 -3.17 -10.33 1.18
C LEU A 46 -2.58 -9.24 0.29
N ILE A 47 -3.17 -9.00 -0.88
CA ILE A 47 -2.85 -7.88 -1.77
C ILE A 47 -4.05 -6.94 -1.83
N LEU A 48 -3.85 -5.68 -1.46
CA LEU A 48 -4.86 -4.62 -1.49
C LEU A 48 -4.51 -3.57 -2.56
N LEU A 49 -5.28 -3.55 -3.65
CA LEU A 49 -5.11 -2.59 -4.75
C LEU A 49 -6.05 -1.40 -4.57
N THR A 50 -5.52 -0.25 -4.20
CA THR A 50 -6.31 0.98 -3.95
C THR A 50 -6.26 1.98 -5.11
N GLU A 51 -5.26 1.87 -5.99
CA GLU A 51 -5.13 2.68 -7.20
C GLU A 51 -4.74 1.81 -8.41
N PRO A 52 -5.72 1.19 -9.10
CA PRO A 52 -5.43 0.30 -10.23
C PRO A 52 -5.11 1.05 -11.53
N ARG A 53 -5.24 2.38 -11.57
CA ARG A 53 -5.00 3.16 -12.80
C ARG A 53 -3.49 3.30 -13.02
N ARG A 54 -2.99 2.61 -14.04
CA ARG A 54 -1.56 2.62 -14.44
C ARG A 54 -0.98 4.02 -14.68
N THR A 55 -1.81 4.98 -15.09
CA THR A 55 -1.37 6.34 -15.41
C THR A 55 -1.31 7.28 -14.19
N SER A 56 -1.67 6.80 -13.00
CA SER A 56 -1.63 7.62 -11.79
C SER A 56 -0.23 7.60 -11.16
N GLU A 57 0.30 8.77 -10.80
CA GLU A 57 1.58 8.90 -10.07
C GLU A 57 1.57 8.25 -8.67
N SER A 58 0.37 7.98 -8.14
CA SER A 58 0.18 7.28 -6.87
C SER A 58 0.04 5.76 -7.02
N SER A 59 0.00 5.23 -8.25
CA SER A 59 -0.05 3.78 -8.47
C SER A 59 1.26 3.14 -8.04
N ALA A 60 1.19 2.06 -7.24
CA ALA A 60 2.37 1.27 -6.88
C ALA A 60 2.73 0.21 -7.92
N LEU A 61 1.81 -0.13 -8.84
CA LEU A 61 1.95 -1.29 -9.71
C LEU A 61 2.04 -0.87 -11.16
N HIS A 62 3.25 -0.94 -11.69
CA HIS A 62 3.54 -0.82 -13.11
C HIS A 62 3.91 -2.23 -13.58
N ILE A 63 2.96 -2.88 -14.27
CA ILE A 63 3.12 -4.20 -14.88
C ILE A 63 3.52 -4.03 -16.34
#